data_AF-A0A932LKM2-F1
#
_entry.id   AF-A0A932LKM2-F1
#
_cell.length_a   1.000
_cell.length_b   1.000
_cell.length_c   1.000
_cell.angle_alpha   90.00
_cell.angle_beta   90.00
_cell.angle_gamma   90.00
#
_symmetry.space_group_name_H-M   'P 1'
#
loop_
_entity.id
_entity.type
_entity.pdbx_description
1 polymer ?
#
loop_
_entity_poly.entity_id
_entity_poly.type
_entity_poly.pdbx_seq_one_letter_code
_entity_poly.pdbx_strand_id
1 'polypeptide(L)'
;MLNPGRSTTFQVQMSGATPGIHTATVSFGNNEGNENPYSFAVSGIVLPTRIIDDGDLEFAMFPLPGEPGGWGQIGGPGRGFDYKYNRHIAGVDEFATWTFNVTPGVYRVSTTWAFGFAGFDDAAPFTIFDGPVAGGIVRGGRNVDQKVDPAGTDYPAGFMFPLGTASSTRWERIDVVHITGDTLTVLFTGR
;
A
#
# COMPACT_ATOMS: atom_id res chain seq x y z
N MET A 1 22.37 -16.58 -26.75
CA MET A 1 23.70 -16.18 -27.24
C MET A 1 23.54 -14.83 -27.95
N LEU A 2 24.36 -13.83 -27.64
CA LEU A 2 24.30 -12.53 -28.31
C LEU A 2 25.30 -12.50 -29.46
N ASN A 3 24.88 -11.95 -30.60
CA ASN A 3 25.79 -11.72 -31.73
C ASN A 3 26.74 -10.55 -31.42
N PRO A 4 27.92 -10.48 -32.07
CA PRO A 4 28.85 -9.36 -31.91
C PRO A 4 28.14 -8.00 -32.10
N GLY A 5 28.39 -7.07 -31.19
CA GLY A 5 27.79 -5.73 -31.18
C GLY A 5 26.31 -5.66 -30.76
N ARG A 6 25.73 -6.75 -30.23
CA ARG A 6 24.35 -6.77 -29.70
C ARG A 6 24.30 -6.69 -28.18
N SER A 7 23.23 -6.09 -27.66
CA SER A 7 22.94 -5.96 -26.24
C SER A 7 21.66 -6.69 -25.87
N THR A 8 21.51 -7.00 -24.59
CA THR A 8 20.26 -7.48 -23.98
C THR A 8 20.07 -6.80 -22.63
N THR A 9 18.85 -6.85 -22.11
CA THR A 9 18.52 -6.45 -20.74
C THR A 9 18.15 -7.68 -19.93
N PHE A 10 18.34 -7.59 -18.61
CA PHE A 10 17.80 -8.53 -17.63
C PHE A 10 17.24 -7.73 -16.45
N GLN A 11 16.38 -8.35 -15.65
CA GLN A 11 15.82 -7.75 -14.46
C GLN A 11 16.37 -8.45 -13.22
N VAL A 12 16.66 -7.65 -12.19
CA VAL A 12 17.00 -8.13 -10.85
C VAL A 12 15.87 -7.71 -9.93
N GLN A 13 15.24 -8.68 -9.28
CA GLN A 13 14.16 -8.42 -8.33
C GLN A 13 14.62 -8.74 -6.91
N MET A 14 14.39 -7.81 -6.00
CA MET A 14 14.53 -8.04 -4.56
C MET A 14 13.21 -8.57 -4.00
N SER A 15 13.24 -9.72 -3.31
CA SER A 15 12.07 -10.36 -2.68
C SER A 15 12.11 -10.38 -1.16
N GLY A 16 13.10 -9.73 -0.53
CA GLY A 16 13.26 -9.69 0.92
C GLY A 16 12.12 -8.90 1.58
N ALA A 17 11.56 -9.45 2.66
CA ALA A 17 10.57 -8.77 3.50
C ALA A 17 11.17 -8.18 4.79
N THR A 18 12.39 -8.59 5.14
CA THR A 18 13.07 -8.13 6.36
C THR A 18 13.73 -6.78 6.13
N PRO A 19 13.44 -5.75 6.94
CA PRO A 19 14.11 -4.45 6.83
C PRO A 19 15.62 -4.57 6.96
N GLY A 20 16.34 -3.79 6.16
CA GLY A 20 17.81 -3.78 6.15
C GLY A 20 18.41 -3.63 4.76
N ILE A 21 19.73 -3.51 4.72
CA ILE A 21 20.51 -3.51 3.49
C ILE A 21 20.77 -4.96 3.09
N HIS A 22 20.40 -5.31 1.87
CA HIS A 22 20.65 -6.62 1.28
C HIS A 22 21.63 -6.47 0.14
N THR A 23 22.69 -7.28 0.17
CA THR A 23 23.68 -7.34 -0.89
C THR A 23 23.69 -8.73 -1.50
N ALA A 24 23.92 -8.80 -2.80
CA ALA A 24 24.09 -10.06 -3.52
C ALA A 24 25.12 -9.87 -4.64
N THR A 25 25.71 -10.97 -5.08
CA THR A 25 26.54 -10.99 -6.29
C THR A 25 25.76 -11.67 -7.39
N VAL A 26 25.52 -10.96 -8.48
CA VAL A 26 24.97 -11.56 -9.71
C VAL A 26 26.14 -12.04 -10.55
N SER A 27 26.07 -13.26 -11.06
CA SER A 27 27.14 -13.90 -11.82
C SER A 27 26.56 -14.56 -13.08
N PHE A 28 27.18 -14.28 -14.22
CA PHE A 28 26.84 -14.86 -15.50
C PHE A 28 28.04 -15.62 -16.05
N GLY A 29 27.82 -16.89 -16.39
CA GLY A 29 28.75 -17.61 -17.23
C GLY A 29 28.79 -16.94 -18.62
N ASN A 30 29.98 -16.68 -19.13
CA ASN A 30 30.19 -16.22 -20.50
C ASN A 30 31.22 -17.11 -21.21
N ASN A 31 31.39 -16.91 -22.51
CA ASN A 31 32.34 -17.66 -23.34
C ASN A 31 33.67 -16.92 -23.54
N GLU A 32 33.96 -15.89 -22.76
CA GLU A 32 35.23 -15.17 -22.77
C GLU A 32 36.13 -15.74 -21.68
N GLY A 33 37.10 -16.56 -22.09
CA GLY A 33 37.79 -17.50 -21.20
C GLY A 33 38.51 -16.90 -19.99
N ASN A 34 38.93 -15.63 -20.03
CA ASN A 34 39.60 -14.94 -18.92
C ASN A 34 38.67 -14.03 -18.09
N GLU A 35 37.44 -13.77 -18.55
CA GLU A 35 36.44 -12.93 -17.86
C GLU A 35 35.17 -13.74 -17.52
N ASN A 36 35.30 -15.07 -17.49
CA ASN A 36 34.24 -16.01 -17.12
C ASN A 36 34.43 -16.52 -15.68
N PRO A 37 33.49 -16.26 -14.76
CA PRO A 37 32.22 -15.56 -14.97
C PRO A 37 32.35 -14.03 -14.86
N TYR A 38 31.48 -13.33 -15.58
CA TYR A 38 31.24 -11.90 -15.31
C TYR A 38 30.36 -11.80 -14.08
N SER A 39 30.82 -11.05 -13.07
CA SER A 39 30.07 -10.83 -11.85
C SER A 39 30.09 -9.38 -11.41
N PHE A 40 29.02 -8.95 -10.75
CA PHE A 40 28.90 -7.62 -10.16
C PHE A 40 28.06 -7.70 -8.89
N ALA A 41 28.37 -6.81 -7.96
CA ALA A 41 27.60 -6.67 -6.72
C ALA A 41 26.34 -5.85 -6.98
N VAL A 42 25.23 -6.26 -6.36
CA VAL A 42 24.00 -5.49 -6.24
C VAL A 42 23.71 -5.22 -4.77
N SER A 43 23.13 -4.06 -4.50
CA SER A 43 22.67 -3.67 -3.17
C SER A 43 21.28 -3.06 -3.27
N GLY A 44 20.43 -3.32 -2.30
CA GLY A 44 19.17 -2.62 -2.12
C GLY A 44 18.76 -2.58 -0.66
N ILE A 45 17.83 -1.69 -0.34
CA ILE A 45 17.34 -1.48 1.01
C ILE A 45 15.86 -1.86 1.09
N VAL A 46 15.51 -2.65 2.10
CA VAL A 46 14.12 -2.86 2.50
C VAL A 46 13.86 -1.93 3.68
N LEU A 47 12.94 -1.00 3.52
CA LEU A 47 12.55 -0.09 4.59
C LEU A 47 11.58 -0.78 5.56
N PRO A 48 11.56 -0.37 6.85
CA PRO A 48 10.50 -0.77 7.76
C PRO A 48 9.13 -0.37 7.22
N THR A 49 8.13 -1.16 7.60
CA THR A 49 6.73 -0.81 7.39
C THR A 49 6.38 0.51 8.05
N ARG A 50 5.62 1.33 7.32
CA ARG A 50 4.90 2.49 7.87
C ARG A 50 3.40 2.24 7.81
N ILE A 51 2.70 2.63 8.88
CA ILE A 51 1.25 2.56 8.99
C ILE A 51 0.75 3.95 9.36
N ILE A 52 -0.36 4.37 8.74
CA ILE A 52 -1.09 5.60 9.08
C ILE A 52 -2.51 5.18 9.45
N ASP A 53 -2.92 5.49 10.68
CA ASP A 53 -4.28 5.35 11.19
C ASP A 53 -5.18 6.47 10.72
N ASP A 54 -6.49 6.26 10.83
CA ASP A 54 -7.46 7.33 10.62
C ASP A 54 -7.47 8.41 11.73
N GLY A 55 -6.74 8.18 12.83
CA GLY A 55 -6.43 9.18 13.86
C GLY A 55 -5.06 9.88 13.71
N ASP A 56 -4.21 9.43 12.79
CA ASP A 56 -2.86 9.97 12.61
C ASP A 56 -2.86 11.31 11.84
N LEU A 57 -1.81 12.13 12.01
CA LEU A 57 -1.71 13.47 11.40
C LEU A 57 -1.73 13.42 9.87
N GLU A 58 -1.17 12.36 9.29
CA GLU A 58 -1.07 12.16 7.86
C GLU A 58 -2.33 11.56 7.22
N PHE A 59 -3.37 11.35 8.02
CA PHE A 59 -4.71 11.06 7.55
C PHE A 59 -5.53 12.35 7.40
N ALA A 60 -6.25 12.45 6.29
CA ALA A 60 -7.25 13.49 6.08
C ALA A 60 -8.51 12.90 5.49
N MET A 61 -9.64 13.57 5.70
CA MET A 61 -10.93 13.18 5.13
C MET A 61 -11.78 14.41 4.84
N PHE A 62 -12.77 14.22 3.98
CA PHE A 62 -13.81 15.20 3.71
C PHE A 62 -15.13 14.50 3.38
N PRO A 63 -16.29 15.03 3.82
CA PRO A 63 -16.45 16.18 4.71
C PRO A 63 -16.04 15.86 6.16
N LEU A 64 -15.66 16.89 6.93
CA LEU A 64 -15.20 16.70 8.30
C LEU A 64 -16.34 16.24 9.23
N PRO A 65 -16.03 15.49 10.30
CA PRO A 65 -17.01 15.15 11.32
C PRO A 65 -17.70 16.41 11.87
N GLY A 66 -19.04 16.39 11.89
CA GLY A 66 -19.86 17.53 12.32
C GLY A 66 -20.41 18.38 11.17
N GLU A 67 -19.84 18.29 9.97
CA GLU A 67 -20.42 18.89 8.76
C GLU A 67 -21.63 18.09 8.24
N PRO A 68 -22.54 18.69 7.46
CA PRO A 68 -23.55 17.96 6.71
C PRO A 68 -22.88 16.92 5.79
N GLY A 69 -23.22 15.64 5.97
CA GLY A 69 -22.53 14.54 5.25
C GLY A 69 -21.11 14.25 5.73
N GLY A 70 -20.70 14.82 6.86
CA GLY A 70 -19.45 14.49 7.51
C GLY A 70 -19.35 13.00 7.86
N TRP A 71 -18.12 12.49 7.82
CA TRP A 71 -17.82 11.11 8.17
C TRP A 71 -18.23 10.79 9.61
N GLY A 72 -18.72 9.56 9.80
CA GLY A 72 -18.96 8.98 11.11
C GLY A 72 -17.71 8.31 11.66
N GLN A 73 -17.69 8.09 12.97
CA GLN A 73 -16.65 7.35 13.68
C GLN A 73 -17.32 6.42 14.67
N ILE A 74 -16.79 5.20 14.82
CA ILE A 74 -17.27 4.24 15.78
C ILE A 74 -16.08 3.53 16.42
N GLY A 75 -16.12 3.36 17.75
CA GLY A 75 -15.16 2.52 18.44
C GLY A 75 -15.36 1.05 18.07
N GLY A 76 -14.27 0.29 17.99
CA GLY A 76 -14.33 -1.15 17.76
C GLY A 76 -13.15 -1.70 16.94
N PRO A 77 -13.41 -2.60 15.96
CA PRO A 77 -12.42 -3.51 15.38
C PRO A 77 -11.36 -2.93 14.42
N GLY A 78 -11.08 -1.62 14.45
CA GLY A 78 -10.05 -1.01 13.61
C GLY A 78 -8.76 -0.71 14.37
N ARG A 79 -7.66 -0.48 13.63
CA ARG A 79 -6.42 0.00 14.24
C ARG A 79 -6.73 1.33 14.96
N GLY A 80 -6.16 1.51 16.16
CA GLY A 80 -6.55 2.61 17.04
C GLY A 80 -7.75 2.32 17.95
N PHE A 81 -8.39 1.15 17.78
CA PHE A 81 -9.65 0.74 18.43
C PHE A 81 -10.88 1.50 17.93
N ASP A 82 -10.83 2.00 16.71
CA ASP A 82 -11.93 2.69 16.04
C ASP A 82 -11.78 2.61 14.52
N TYR A 83 -12.82 3.03 13.81
CA TYR A 83 -12.74 3.29 12.38
C TYR A 83 -13.71 4.41 11.99
N LYS A 84 -13.36 5.12 10.93
CA LYS A 84 -14.22 6.10 10.25
C LYS A 84 -14.94 5.49 9.06
N TYR A 85 -16.18 5.91 8.87
CA TYR A 85 -17.03 5.48 7.77
C TYR A 85 -17.73 6.69 7.13
N ASN A 86 -17.83 6.68 5.80
CA ASN A 86 -18.58 7.69 5.08
C ASN A 86 -20.08 7.44 5.26
N ARG A 87 -20.92 8.46 5.05
CA ARG A 87 -22.37 8.33 5.22
C ARG A 87 -23.10 8.10 3.90
N HIS A 88 -22.36 8.10 2.79
CA HIS A 88 -22.86 7.97 1.43
C HIS A 88 -24.05 8.91 1.17
N ILE A 89 -23.78 10.21 1.28
CA ILE A 89 -24.77 11.23 0.96
C ILE A 89 -24.69 11.54 -0.54
N ALA A 90 -25.79 11.31 -1.25
CA ALA A 90 -25.89 11.59 -2.66
C ALA A 90 -25.53 13.05 -2.99
N GLY A 91 -24.60 13.24 -3.93
CA GLY A 91 -24.15 14.54 -4.39
C GLY A 91 -23.11 15.23 -3.50
N VAL A 92 -22.57 14.52 -2.50
CA VAL A 92 -21.45 14.98 -1.68
C VAL A 92 -20.19 14.21 -2.05
N ASP A 93 -19.10 14.92 -2.30
CA ASP A 93 -17.79 14.30 -2.46
C ASP A 93 -17.30 13.81 -1.09
N GLU A 94 -17.20 12.50 -0.92
CA GLU A 94 -16.68 11.86 0.28
C GLU A 94 -15.35 11.18 -0.02
N PHE A 95 -14.28 11.57 0.67
CA PHE A 95 -12.98 10.93 0.50
C PHE A 95 -12.17 10.87 1.78
N ALA A 96 -11.21 9.95 1.78
CA ALA A 96 -10.16 9.86 2.79
C ALA A 96 -8.80 9.68 2.10
N THR A 97 -7.75 10.29 2.67
CA THR A 97 -6.39 10.19 2.17
C THR A 97 -5.40 9.84 3.26
N TRP A 98 -4.42 9.01 2.92
CA TRP A 98 -3.25 8.71 3.76
C TRP A 98 -2.00 9.14 2.99
N THR A 99 -1.20 10.06 3.56
CA THR A 99 -0.03 10.64 2.87
C THR A 99 1.28 10.22 3.53
N PHE A 100 2.10 9.49 2.78
CA PHE A 100 3.39 8.99 3.25
C PHE A 100 4.51 9.84 2.65
N ASN A 101 5.34 10.43 3.50
CA ASN A 101 6.72 10.77 3.13
C ASN A 101 7.52 9.49 2.90
N VAL A 102 8.07 9.35 1.71
CA VAL A 102 8.79 8.18 1.23
C VAL A 102 10.07 8.59 0.50
N THR A 103 10.91 7.63 0.17
CA THR A 103 11.98 7.83 -0.79
C THR A 103 11.57 7.22 -2.13
N PRO A 104 12.14 7.62 -3.27
CA PRO A 104 11.87 6.94 -4.53
C PRO A 104 12.15 5.44 -4.43
N GLY A 105 11.25 4.61 -4.93
CA GLY A 105 11.33 3.16 -4.76
C GLY A 105 10.04 2.42 -5.08
N VAL A 106 10.06 1.11 -4.82
CA VAL A 106 8.91 0.22 -5.03
C VAL A 106 8.21 -0.04 -3.70
N TYR A 107 6.91 0.22 -3.65
CA TYR A 107 6.09 0.13 -2.46
C TYR A 107 4.96 -0.87 -2.64
N ARG A 108 4.87 -1.82 -1.71
CA ARG A 108 3.65 -2.59 -1.52
C ARG A 108 2.71 -1.77 -0.66
N VAL A 109 1.53 -1.46 -1.19
CA VAL A 109 0.51 -0.68 -0.51
C VAL A 109 -0.62 -1.62 -0.13
N SER A 110 -1.03 -1.59 1.14
CA SER A 110 -2.10 -2.43 1.68
C SER A 110 -3.04 -1.56 2.52
N THR A 111 -4.30 -1.98 2.67
CA THR A 111 -5.28 -1.33 3.55
C THR A 111 -5.97 -2.37 4.44
N THR A 112 -6.65 -1.91 5.47
CA THR A 112 -7.45 -2.75 6.38
C THR A 112 -8.76 -2.05 6.70
N TRP A 113 -9.78 -2.81 7.11
CA TRP A 113 -11.11 -2.33 7.44
C TRP A 113 -11.80 -3.25 8.44
N ALA A 114 -12.76 -2.70 9.19
CA ALA A 114 -13.75 -3.50 9.91
C ALA A 114 -14.70 -4.19 8.90
N PHE A 115 -15.28 -5.34 9.23
CA PHE A 115 -16.19 -6.06 8.33
C PHE A 115 -17.39 -6.63 9.10
N GLY A 116 -18.36 -7.21 8.39
CA GLY A 116 -19.46 -7.97 9.02
C GLY A 116 -20.63 -7.13 9.55
N PHE A 117 -20.69 -5.84 9.22
CA PHE A 117 -21.86 -4.99 9.49
C PHE A 117 -22.60 -4.65 8.19
N ALA A 118 -23.86 -4.24 8.30
CA ALA A 118 -24.62 -3.75 7.15
C ALA A 118 -24.10 -2.39 6.66
N GLY A 119 -24.20 -2.11 5.36
CA GLY A 119 -23.80 -0.83 4.76
C GLY A 119 -22.37 -0.75 4.22
N PHE A 120 -21.60 -1.85 4.29
CA PHE A 120 -20.25 -1.93 3.73
C PHE A 120 -20.30 -2.07 2.20
N ASP A 121 -19.38 -1.40 1.49
CA ASP A 121 -19.26 -1.43 0.03
C ASP A 121 -18.54 -2.72 -0.41
N ASP A 122 -19.05 -3.39 -1.45
CA ASP A 122 -18.40 -4.56 -2.05
C ASP A 122 -17.37 -4.20 -3.14
N ALA A 123 -17.25 -2.92 -3.47
CA ALA A 123 -16.31 -2.43 -4.45
C ALA A 123 -15.79 -1.03 -4.06
N ALA A 124 -15.33 -0.89 -2.82
CA ALA A 124 -14.72 0.31 -2.25
C ALA A 124 -13.45 0.72 -3.04
N PRO A 125 -13.46 1.87 -3.74
CA PRO A 125 -12.36 2.25 -4.61
C PRO A 125 -11.18 2.89 -3.85
N PHE A 126 -9.99 2.36 -4.08
CA PHE A 126 -8.71 2.95 -3.66
C PHE A 126 -7.86 3.31 -4.87
N THR A 127 -7.24 4.50 -4.84
CA THR A 127 -6.29 4.99 -5.85
C THR A 127 -4.98 5.37 -5.18
N ILE A 128 -3.84 5.04 -5.81
CA ILE A 128 -2.50 5.34 -5.29
C ILE A 128 -1.81 6.34 -6.20
N PHE A 129 -1.28 7.40 -5.61
CA PHE A 129 -0.59 8.50 -6.28
C PHE A 129 0.89 8.52 -5.91
N ASP A 130 1.73 8.81 -6.91
CA ASP A 130 3.07 9.36 -6.75
C ASP A 130 2.94 10.88 -6.72
N GLY A 131 3.11 11.46 -5.53
CA GLY A 131 2.74 12.83 -5.21
C GLY A 131 1.37 12.96 -4.53
N PRO A 132 0.92 14.21 -4.29
CA PRO A 132 -0.41 14.49 -3.72
C PRO A 132 -1.54 14.13 -4.69
N VAL A 133 -2.78 14.00 -4.18
CA VAL A 133 -3.96 13.76 -5.04
C VAL A 133 -4.10 14.84 -6.12
N ALA A 134 -3.92 16.11 -5.76
CA ALA A 134 -3.95 17.22 -6.69
C ALA A 134 -2.63 17.32 -7.47
N GLY A 135 -2.63 16.93 -8.74
CA GLY A 135 -1.48 17.06 -9.64
C GLY A 135 -0.44 15.93 -9.55
N GLY A 136 -0.64 14.95 -8.66
CA GLY A 136 0.17 13.73 -8.63
C GLY A 136 -0.17 12.75 -9.76
N ILE A 137 0.67 11.73 -9.92
CA ILE A 137 0.54 10.72 -10.97
C ILE A 137 -0.11 9.47 -10.37
N VAL A 138 -1.22 9.00 -10.94
CA VAL A 138 -1.80 7.71 -10.56
C VAL A 138 -0.84 6.58 -10.92
N ARG A 139 -0.47 5.76 -9.93
CA ARG A 139 0.43 4.61 -10.09
C ARG A 139 -0.27 3.27 -9.97
N GLY A 140 -1.44 3.22 -9.36
CA GLY A 140 -2.13 1.99 -9.09
C GLY A 140 -3.37 2.22 -8.25
N GLY A 141 -3.93 1.12 -7.74
CA GLY A 141 -5.18 1.16 -7.01
C GLY A 141 -6.12 0.02 -7.42
N ARG A 142 -7.14 -0.21 -6.60
CA ARG A 142 -8.21 -1.15 -6.92
C ARG A 142 -9.43 -0.95 -6.04
N ASN A 143 -10.51 -1.62 -6.43
CA ASN A 143 -11.69 -1.78 -5.59
C ASN A 143 -11.50 -2.99 -4.65
N VAL A 144 -11.93 -2.85 -3.39
CA VAL A 144 -11.91 -3.93 -2.39
C VAL A 144 -13.32 -4.22 -1.89
N ASP A 145 -13.58 -5.47 -1.52
CA ASP A 145 -14.86 -5.87 -0.92
C ASP A 145 -14.78 -5.72 0.59
N GLN A 146 -15.40 -4.67 1.13
CA GLN A 146 -15.38 -4.40 2.56
C GLN A 146 -16.43 -5.19 3.35
N LYS A 147 -17.29 -5.98 2.68
CA LYS A 147 -18.25 -6.88 3.35
C LYS A 147 -17.56 -8.11 3.95
N VAL A 148 -16.36 -8.42 3.48
CA VAL A 148 -15.55 -9.56 3.93
C VAL A 148 -14.31 -9.09 4.68
N ASP A 149 -13.73 -9.99 5.48
CA ASP A 149 -12.44 -9.79 6.15
C ASP A 149 -11.34 -9.53 5.11
N PRO A 150 -10.43 -8.53 5.30
CA PRO A 150 -9.27 -8.33 4.45
C PRO A 150 -8.52 -9.64 4.15
N ALA A 151 -8.41 -9.99 2.88
CA ALA A 151 -7.95 -11.32 2.47
C ALA A 151 -6.42 -11.49 2.50
N GLY A 152 -5.65 -10.44 2.80
CA GLY A 152 -4.19 -10.47 2.67
C GLY A 152 -3.44 -10.92 3.92
N THR A 153 -2.27 -11.52 3.69
CA THR A 153 -1.32 -11.98 4.72
C THR A 153 -0.05 -11.13 4.77
N ASP A 154 -0.06 -9.94 4.17
CA ASP A 154 1.14 -9.08 4.05
C ASP A 154 1.72 -8.67 5.40
N TYR A 155 0.88 -8.64 6.43
CA TYR A 155 1.25 -8.35 7.80
C TYR A 155 0.86 -9.52 8.71
N PRO A 156 1.81 -10.38 9.11
CA PRO A 156 1.55 -11.52 9.97
C PRO A 156 1.38 -11.15 11.45
N ALA A 157 1.82 -9.96 11.88
CA ALA A 157 1.56 -9.43 13.20
C ALA A 157 0.23 -8.69 13.19
N GLY A 158 -0.86 -9.46 13.23
CA GLY A 158 -2.20 -8.91 13.41
C GLY A 158 -2.30 -8.11 14.70
N PHE A 159 -2.98 -6.96 14.65
CA PHE A 159 -3.42 -6.26 15.86
C PHE A 159 -4.36 -7.21 16.61
N MET A 160 -3.87 -7.92 17.62
CA MET A 160 -4.69 -8.86 18.39
C MET A 160 -5.73 -8.06 19.19
N PHE A 161 -6.99 -8.10 18.77
CA PHE A 161 -8.10 -7.73 19.62
C PHE A 161 -8.45 -8.90 20.55
N PRO A 162 -8.64 -8.67 21.86
CA PRO A 162 -9.30 -9.65 22.69
C PRO A 162 -10.80 -9.72 22.35
N LEU A 163 -11.21 -10.87 21.81
CA LEU A 163 -12.54 -11.49 21.93
C LEU A 163 -13.77 -10.87 21.19
N GLY A 164 -14.28 -11.64 20.22
CA GLY A 164 -15.73 -11.92 20.12
C GLY A 164 -16.59 -11.15 19.10
N THR A 165 -16.10 -10.10 18.45
CA THR A 165 -16.84 -9.40 17.37
C THR A 165 -15.90 -9.07 16.21
N ALA A 166 -16.46 -8.97 14.99
CA ALA A 166 -15.76 -8.94 13.70
C ALA A 166 -14.54 -8.02 13.70
N SER A 167 -13.35 -8.57 13.98
CA SER A 167 -12.08 -7.85 14.06
C SER A 167 -11.19 -8.30 12.93
N SER A 168 -10.93 -7.40 11.98
CA SER A 168 -9.86 -7.64 11.03
C SER A 168 -8.53 -7.45 11.75
N THR A 169 -7.70 -8.46 11.66
CA THR A 169 -6.27 -8.35 12.01
C THR A 169 -5.40 -8.30 10.77
N ARG A 170 -6.04 -8.27 9.59
CA ARG A 170 -5.43 -8.56 8.30
C ARG A 170 -5.35 -7.31 7.45
N TRP A 171 -4.36 -7.33 6.57
CA TRP A 171 -4.10 -6.25 5.64
C TRP A 171 -4.21 -6.80 4.23
N GLU A 172 -5.09 -6.21 3.45
CA GLU A 172 -5.24 -6.57 2.07
C GLU A 172 -4.36 -5.65 1.22
N ARG A 173 -3.38 -6.22 0.52
CA ARG A 173 -2.61 -5.50 -0.51
C ARG A 173 -3.57 -4.82 -1.45
N ILE A 174 -3.44 -3.54 -1.79
CA ILE A 174 -4.16 -2.90 -2.89
C ILE A 174 -3.32 -3.05 -4.18
N ASP A 175 -2.03 -2.72 -4.13
CA ASP A 175 -1.12 -2.78 -5.28
C ASP A 175 0.38 -2.82 -4.90
N VAL A 176 1.25 -2.98 -5.90
CA VAL A 176 2.70 -2.74 -5.81
C VAL A 176 3.06 -1.64 -6.82
N VAL A 177 3.45 -0.47 -6.32
CA VAL A 177 3.67 0.74 -7.14
C VAL A 177 5.12 1.19 -7.13
N HIS A 178 5.54 1.84 -8.21
CA HIS A 178 6.81 2.55 -8.27
C HIS A 178 6.58 4.05 -8.03
N ILE A 179 7.23 4.60 -7.00
CA ILE A 179 7.18 6.01 -6.63
C ILE A 179 8.50 6.66 -7.03
N THR A 180 8.41 7.79 -7.72
CA THR A 180 9.58 8.55 -8.21
C THR A 180 9.85 9.80 -7.40
N GLY A 181 8.83 10.34 -6.72
CA GLY A 181 8.96 11.45 -5.79
C GLY A 181 9.23 11.02 -4.35
N ASP A 182 9.00 11.96 -3.43
CA ASP A 182 9.14 11.81 -1.98
C ASP A 182 7.80 11.62 -1.26
N THR A 183 6.72 11.50 -2.03
CA THR A 183 5.35 11.48 -1.53
C THR A 183 4.57 10.34 -2.19
N LEU A 184 3.92 9.52 -1.37
CA LEU A 184 2.92 8.53 -1.80
C LEU A 184 1.61 8.88 -1.10
N THR A 185 0.55 9.13 -1.87
CA THR A 185 -0.79 9.35 -1.29
C THR A 185 -1.74 8.24 -1.73
N VAL A 186 -2.43 7.63 -0.76
CA VAL A 186 -3.54 6.72 -1.01
C VAL A 186 -4.84 7.50 -0.84
N LEU A 187 -5.74 7.40 -1.82
CA LEU A 187 -7.07 8.00 -1.81
C LEU A 187 -8.12 6.89 -1.76
N PHE A 188 -9.04 6.98 -0.81
CA PHE A 188 -10.33 6.29 -0.83
C PHE A 188 -11.42 7.30 -1.20
N THR A 189 -12.34 6.90 -2.08
CA THR A 189 -13.55 7.69 -2.37
C THR A 189 -14.78 6.89 -2.02
N GLY A 190 -15.67 7.50 -1.24
CA GLY A 190 -16.96 6.90 -0.91
C GLY A 190 -17.79 6.62 -2.15
N ARG A 191 -18.60 5.57 -2.08
CA ARG A 191 -19.64 5.21 -3.05
C ARG A 191 -20.98 5.08 -2.38
#